data_AF-A0A915KGX2-F1
#
_entry.id   AF-A0A915KGX2-F1
#
_cell.length_a   1.000
_cell.length_b   1.000
_cell.length_c   1.000
_cell.angle_alpha   90.00
_cell.angle_beta   90.00
_cell.angle_gamma   90.00
#
_symmetry.space_group_name_H-M   'P 1'
#
loop_
_entity.id
_entity.type
_entity.pdbx_description
1 polymer ?
#
loop_
_entity_poly.entity_id
_entity_poly.type
_entity_poly.pdbx_seq_one_letter_code
_entity_poly.pdbx_strand_id
1 'polypeptide(L)'
;MAFNEKVLAYEAFLNEKLRHDLKIVMDQRDSVYEEVAEYMILKQTIEKLKRSNFQEANVGENMKTQMDIGCSFYVQAVIPDPKRICVKIGYGFFAEFTLDEALPFIDKKVEFMNQKVENLTHQVCSIKAKIKIVLENFFTCVLPHDSKFKNMAYGWRIKTPSGLEDQHVEHY
;
A
#
# COMPACT_ATOMS: atom_id res chain seq x y z
N MET A 1 27.74 -28.21 22.12
CA MET A 1 28.07 -27.10 21.21
C MET A 1 27.18 -27.07 19.95
N ALA A 2 26.89 -28.21 19.29
CA ALA A 2 26.07 -28.26 18.06
C ALA A 2 24.62 -27.70 18.14
N PHE A 3 24.04 -27.58 19.33
CA PHE A 3 22.70 -27.03 19.52
C PHE A 3 22.65 -25.52 19.24
N ASN A 4 23.64 -24.77 19.72
CA ASN A 4 23.71 -23.32 19.53
C ASN A 4 23.91 -22.95 18.06
N GLU A 5 24.64 -23.77 17.31
CA GLU A 5 24.90 -23.54 15.89
C GLU A 5 23.64 -23.67 15.04
N LYS A 6 22.77 -24.64 15.37
CA LYS A 6 21.44 -24.77 14.75
C LYS A 6 20.53 -23.59 15.11
N VAL A 7 20.51 -23.17 16.38
CA VAL A 7 19.73 -22.00 16.84
C VAL A 7 20.17 -20.73 16.13
N LEU A 8 21.47 -20.48 16.02
CA LEU A 8 22.03 -19.34 15.28
C LEU A 8 21.68 -19.37 13.79
N ALA A 9 21.74 -20.55 13.16
CA ALA A 9 21.32 -20.71 11.76
C ALA A 9 19.81 -20.44 11.56
N TYR A 10 18.96 -20.82 12.54
CA TYR A 10 17.53 -20.50 12.52
C TYR A 10 17.25 -19.01 12.74
N GLU A 11 17.95 -18.36 13.66
CA GLU A 11 17.85 -16.92 13.88
C GLU A 11 18.29 -16.12 12.64
N ALA A 12 19.39 -16.53 12.01
CA ALA A 12 19.85 -15.95 10.76
C ALA A 12 18.82 -16.16 9.65
N PHE A 13 18.30 -17.38 9.46
CA PHE A 13 17.28 -17.64 8.43
C PHE A 13 15.97 -16.86 8.66
N LEU A 14 15.53 -16.73 9.92
CA LEU A 14 14.32 -15.98 10.27
C LEU A 14 14.51 -14.48 10.01
N ASN A 15 15.64 -13.90 10.42
CA ASN A 15 15.88 -12.47 10.30
C ASN A 15 16.31 -12.05 8.88
N GLU A 16 17.21 -12.79 8.25
CA GLU A 16 17.79 -12.42 6.95
C GLU A 16 16.88 -12.75 5.77
N LYS A 17 16.05 -13.80 5.89
CA LYS A 17 15.10 -14.17 4.81
C LYS A 17 13.67 -13.83 5.18
N LEU A 18 13.07 -14.48 6.16
CA LEU A 18 11.62 -14.36 6.35
C LEU A 18 11.17 -12.95 6.77
N ARG A 19 11.92 -12.26 7.65
CA ARG A 19 11.60 -10.88 8.03
C ARG A 19 11.93 -9.87 6.94
N HIS A 20 13.01 -10.08 6.22
CA HIS A 20 13.39 -9.25 5.09
C HIS A 20 12.37 -9.37 3.95
N ASP A 21 12.00 -10.58 3.58
CA ASP A 21 10.97 -10.87 2.57
C ASP A 21 9.61 -10.30 2.99
N LEU A 22 9.24 -10.45 4.27
CA LEU A 22 8.02 -9.82 4.80
C LEU A 22 8.06 -8.30 4.62
N LYS A 23 9.19 -7.67 4.96
CA LYS A 23 9.35 -6.21 4.80
C LYS A 23 9.22 -5.79 3.34
N ILE A 24 9.89 -6.48 2.41
CA ILE A 24 9.78 -6.18 0.98
C ILE A 24 8.34 -6.25 0.49
N VAL A 25 7.61 -7.31 0.84
CA VAL A 25 6.22 -7.48 0.38
C VAL A 25 5.30 -6.42 1.01
N MET A 26 5.57 -6.00 2.25
CA MET A 26 4.85 -4.89 2.89
C MET A 26 5.15 -3.56 2.21
N ASP A 27 6.43 -3.24 1.97
CA ASP A 27 6.85 -2.01 1.27
C ASP A 27 6.24 -1.95 -0.14
N GLN A 28 6.20 -3.08 -0.85
CA GLN A 28 5.54 -3.19 -2.16
C GLN A 28 4.05 -2.90 -2.08
N ARG A 29 3.36 -3.44 -1.07
CA ARG A 29 1.93 -3.21 -0.86
C ARG A 29 1.67 -1.74 -0.55
N ASP A 30 2.51 -1.13 0.28
CA ASP A 30 2.36 0.27 0.68
C ASP A 30 2.57 1.21 -0.52
N SER A 31 3.54 0.91 -1.40
CA SER A 31 3.70 1.60 -2.69
C SER A 31 2.46 1.50 -3.58
N VAL A 32 1.76 0.35 -3.63
CA VAL A 32 0.51 0.24 -4.39
C VAL A 32 -0.61 1.08 -3.76
N TYR A 33 -0.67 1.18 -2.43
CA TYR A 33 -1.65 2.04 -1.76
C TYR A 33 -1.42 3.53 -2.02
N GLU A 34 -0.16 3.97 -2.07
CA GLU A 34 0.19 5.34 -2.47
C GLU A 34 -0.32 5.64 -3.89
N GLU A 35 -0.07 4.74 -4.84
CA GLU A 35 -0.60 4.88 -6.21
C GLU A 35 -2.15 4.95 -6.22
N VAL A 36 -2.83 4.09 -5.47
CA VAL A 36 -4.31 4.12 -5.36
C VAL A 36 -4.81 5.45 -4.79
N ALA A 37 -4.13 6.00 -3.78
CA ALA A 37 -4.50 7.29 -3.20
C ALA A 37 -4.36 8.43 -4.21
N GLU A 38 -3.29 8.45 -5.02
CA GLU A 38 -3.13 9.41 -6.11
C GLU A 38 -4.28 9.33 -7.13
N TYR A 39 -4.70 8.12 -7.52
CA TYR A 39 -5.84 7.92 -8.42
C TYR A 39 -7.17 8.38 -7.79
N MET A 40 -7.37 8.20 -6.48
CA MET A 40 -8.56 8.71 -5.79
C MET A 40 -8.59 10.25 -5.78
N ILE A 41 -7.45 10.90 -5.54
CA ILE A 41 -7.34 12.37 -5.61
C ILE A 41 -7.65 12.86 -7.03
N LEU A 42 -7.12 12.16 -8.05
CA LEU A 42 -7.41 12.47 -9.45
C LEU A 42 -8.91 12.38 -9.75
N LYS A 43 -9.57 11.29 -9.32
CA LYS A 43 -11.03 11.12 -9.49
C LYS A 43 -11.82 12.26 -8.84
N GLN A 44 -11.52 12.58 -7.59
CA GLN A 44 -12.18 13.68 -6.88
C GLN A 44 -11.97 15.03 -7.59
N THR A 45 -10.78 15.25 -8.14
CA THR A 45 -10.46 16.47 -8.88
C THR A 45 -11.26 16.56 -10.18
N ILE A 46 -11.35 15.46 -10.94
CA ILE A 46 -12.17 15.37 -12.15
C ILE A 46 -13.65 15.60 -11.85
N GLU A 47 -14.17 15.00 -10.77
CA GLU A 47 -15.57 15.23 -10.37
C GLU A 47 -15.82 16.69 -9.95
N LYS A 48 -14.87 17.32 -9.26
CA LYS A 48 -14.96 18.76 -8.92
C LYS A 48 -14.97 19.62 -10.18
N LEU A 49 -14.09 19.34 -11.14
CA LEU A 49 -14.04 20.02 -12.44
C LEU A 49 -15.33 19.84 -13.25
N LYS A 50 -15.95 18.66 -13.16
CA LYS A 50 -17.24 18.38 -13.81
C LYS A 50 -18.40 19.11 -13.12
N ARG A 51 -18.45 19.09 -11.78
CA ARG A 51 -19.48 19.80 -10.98
C ARG A 51 -19.39 21.32 -11.11
N SER A 52 -18.21 21.89 -11.35
CA SER A 52 -18.04 23.32 -11.56
C SER A 52 -18.60 23.84 -12.90
N ASN A 53 -19.40 23.05 -13.63
CA ASN A 53 -20.22 23.45 -14.78
C ASN A 53 -19.46 24.17 -15.92
N PHE A 54 -18.37 23.57 -16.41
CA PHE A 54 -17.86 23.83 -17.77
C PHE A 54 -18.77 23.29 -18.89
N GLN A 55 -19.95 22.76 -18.54
CA GLN A 55 -20.91 22.21 -19.50
C GLN A 55 -21.85 23.27 -20.09
N GLU A 56 -22.03 24.45 -19.47
CA GLU A 56 -22.98 25.47 -19.98
C GLU A 56 -22.44 26.92 -20.02
N ALA A 57 -21.34 27.26 -19.36
CA ALA A 57 -20.75 28.60 -19.43
C ALA A 57 -19.45 28.59 -20.26
N ASN A 58 -19.58 28.99 -21.53
CA ASN A 58 -18.51 29.45 -22.43
C ASN A 58 -17.40 28.46 -22.79
N VAL A 59 -17.59 27.87 -23.97
CA VAL A 59 -16.55 27.33 -24.86
C VAL A 59 -15.50 28.44 -25.09
N GLY A 60 -14.44 28.50 -24.27
CA GLY A 60 -13.31 29.42 -24.47
C GLY A 60 -12.73 30.11 -23.23
N GLU A 61 -13.25 29.87 -22.01
CA GLU A 61 -12.64 30.45 -20.82
C GLU A 61 -11.43 29.65 -20.33
N ASN A 62 -10.27 30.13 -20.76
CA ASN A 62 -8.96 29.95 -20.14
C ASN A 62 -9.05 29.84 -18.60
N MET A 63 -8.95 28.62 -18.06
CA MET A 63 -9.03 28.39 -16.60
C MET A 63 -7.73 28.85 -15.94
N LYS A 64 -7.80 29.86 -15.08
CA LYS A 64 -6.65 30.28 -14.28
C LYS A 64 -6.50 29.37 -13.06
N THR A 65 -5.34 28.77 -12.90
CA THR A 65 -5.03 27.89 -11.76
C THR A 65 -3.70 28.29 -11.16
N GLN A 66 -3.61 28.28 -9.84
CA GLN A 66 -2.36 28.48 -9.14
C GLN A 66 -1.75 27.10 -8.84
N MET A 67 -0.56 26.84 -9.36
CA MET A 67 0.18 25.59 -9.16
C MET A 67 1.38 25.84 -8.27
N ASP A 68 1.62 24.95 -7.31
CA ASP A 68 2.86 24.93 -6.53
C ASP A 68 3.96 24.21 -7.33
N ILE A 69 5.09 24.86 -7.54
CA ILE A 69 6.26 24.30 -8.24
C ILE A 69 7.32 23.79 -7.23
N GLY A 70 7.13 24.03 -5.93
CA GLY A 70 8.00 23.59 -4.84
C GLY A 70 8.42 24.72 -3.92
N CYS A 71 8.85 24.39 -2.70
CA CYS A 71 9.26 25.36 -1.67
C CYS A 71 8.24 26.49 -1.43
N SER A 72 6.94 26.20 -1.54
CA SER A 72 5.86 27.20 -1.44
C SER A 72 5.93 28.31 -2.50
N PHE A 73 6.52 28.02 -3.66
CA PHE A 73 6.48 28.90 -4.82
C PHE A 73 5.29 28.56 -5.71
N TYR A 74 4.41 29.55 -5.87
CA TYR A 74 3.18 29.39 -6.62
C TYR A 74 3.25 30.15 -7.95
N VAL A 75 2.84 29.49 -9.03
CA VAL A 75 2.75 30.08 -10.37
C VAL A 75 1.31 30.05 -10.85
N GLN A 76 0.88 31.16 -11.47
CA GLN A 76 -0.42 31.23 -12.13
C GLN A 76 -0.31 30.64 -13.55
N ALA A 77 -0.96 29.50 -13.74
CA ALA A 77 -1.11 28.84 -15.03
C ALA A 77 -2.47 29.17 -15.64
N VAL A 78 -2.54 29.14 -16.96
CA VAL A 78 -3.76 29.29 -17.74
C VAL A 78 -3.98 28.01 -18.54
N ILE A 79 -5.09 27.32 -18.31
CA ILE A 79 -5.44 26.08 -19.01
C ILE A 79 -6.35 26.43 -20.19
N PRO A 80 -5.92 26.18 -21.44
CA PRO A 80 -6.70 26.51 -22.62
C PRO A 80 -7.94 25.61 -22.79
N ASP A 81 -7.83 24.31 -22.48
CA ASP A 81 -8.92 23.35 -22.62
C ASP A 81 -9.13 22.53 -21.33
N PRO A 82 -10.06 22.91 -20.43
CA PRO A 82 -10.30 22.20 -19.18
C PRO A 82 -11.09 20.89 -19.36
N LYS A 83 -11.53 20.57 -20.58
CA LYS A 83 -12.35 19.37 -20.89
C LYS A 83 -11.54 18.11 -21.10
N ARG A 84 -10.21 18.24 -21.23
CA ARG A 84 -9.30 17.15 -21.54
C ARG A 84 -8.22 17.05 -20.48
N ILE A 85 -7.83 15.82 -20.17
CA ILE A 85 -6.79 15.52 -19.19
C ILE A 85 -5.81 14.51 -19.77
N CYS A 86 -4.55 14.62 -19.37
CA CYS A 86 -3.53 13.63 -19.72
C CYS A 86 -3.34 12.66 -18.56
N VAL A 87 -3.64 11.38 -18.79
CA VAL A 87 -3.45 10.30 -17.81
C VAL A 87 -2.28 9.43 -18.22
N LYS A 88 -1.37 9.15 -17.28
CA LYS A 88 -0.25 8.24 -17.48
C LYS A 88 -0.76 6.80 -17.58
N ILE A 89 -0.54 6.14 -18.72
CA ILE A 89 -0.95 4.74 -18.93
C ILE A 89 0.15 3.78 -18.47
N GLY A 90 1.42 4.14 -18.68
CA GLY A 90 2.59 3.32 -18.33
C GLY A 90 3.78 3.57 -19.25
N TYR A 91 4.97 3.09 -18.86
CA TYR A 91 6.21 3.17 -19.67
C TYR A 91 6.56 4.58 -20.21
N GLY A 92 6.16 5.63 -19.51
CA GLY A 92 6.37 7.02 -19.95
C GLY A 92 5.38 7.53 -20.99
N PHE A 93 4.35 6.75 -21.33
CA PHE A 93 3.26 7.17 -22.21
C PHE A 93 2.11 7.79 -21.43
N PHE A 94 1.56 8.85 -22.02
CA PHE A 94 0.40 9.58 -21.55
C PHE A 94 -0.66 9.52 -22.65
N ALA A 95 -1.91 9.28 -22.27
CA ALA A 95 -3.04 9.44 -23.19
C ALA A 95 -3.90 10.61 -22.73
N GLU A 96 -4.41 11.31 -23.73
CA GLU A 96 -5.40 12.33 -23.59
C GLU A 96 -6.78 11.67 -23.49
N PHE A 97 -7.51 11.97 -22.41
CA PHE A 97 -8.87 11.50 -22.16
C PHE A 97 -9.80 12.69 -21.98
N THR A 98 -11.07 12.51 -22.36
CA THR A 98 -12.13 13.40 -21.89
C THR A 98 -12.46 13.12 -20.43
N LEU A 99 -13.06 14.09 -19.73
CA LEU A 99 -13.45 13.91 -18.32
C LEU A 99 -14.40 12.71 -18.11
N ASP A 100 -15.28 12.44 -19.07
CA ASP A 100 -16.25 11.34 -19.00
C ASP A 100 -15.60 9.98 -19.26
N GLU A 101 -14.60 9.89 -20.13
CA GLU A 101 -13.85 8.65 -20.39
C GLU A 101 -12.82 8.34 -19.29
N ALA A 102 -12.31 9.38 -18.63
CA ALA A 102 -11.31 9.22 -17.58
C ALA A 102 -11.86 8.53 -16.32
N LEU A 103 -13.10 8.82 -15.93
CA LEU A 103 -13.75 8.22 -14.74
C LEU A 103 -13.78 6.68 -14.80
N PRO A 104 -14.35 6.03 -15.85
CA PRO A 104 -14.37 4.58 -15.92
C PRO A 104 -12.97 3.97 -16.09
N PHE A 105 -12.03 4.70 -16.70
CA PHE A 105 -10.63 4.25 -16.78
C PHE A 105 -9.98 4.19 -15.39
N ILE A 106 -10.15 5.24 -14.58
CA ILE A 106 -9.63 5.30 -13.21
C ILE A 106 -10.27 4.21 -12.34
N ASP A 107 -11.58 4.02 -12.42
CA ASP A 107 -12.27 2.98 -11.65
C ASP A 107 -11.75 1.58 -11.99
N LYS A 108 -11.57 1.28 -13.28
CA LYS A 108 -10.97 0.00 -13.71
C LYS A 108 -9.52 -0.15 -13.25
N LYS A 109 -8.75 0.94 -13.22
CA LYS A 109 -7.35 0.94 -12.77
C LYS A 109 -7.25 0.70 -11.26
N VAL A 110 -8.10 1.35 -10.47
CA VAL A 110 -8.18 1.17 -9.01
C VAL A 110 -8.60 -0.26 -8.68
N GLU A 111 -9.60 -0.81 -9.37
CA GLU A 111 -10.01 -2.21 -9.19
C GLU A 111 -8.86 -3.19 -9.45
N PHE A 112 -8.12 -3.00 -10.54
CA PHE A 112 -6.93 -3.81 -10.84
C PHE A 112 -5.84 -3.69 -9.76
N MET A 113 -5.63 -2.49 -9.22
CA MET A 113 -4.66 -2.29 -8.14
C MET A 113 -5.13 -2.94 -6.83
N ASN A 114 -6.42 -2.88 -6.51
CA ASN A 114 -6.99 -3.56 -5.33
C ASN A 114 -6.80 -5.07 -5.40
N GLN A 115 -7.00 -5.69 -6.57
CA GLN A 115 -6.70 -7.11 -6.76
C GLN A 115 -5.23 -7.44 -6.54
N LYS A 116 -4.32 -6.55 -6.98
CA LYS A 116 -2.88 -6.69 -6.70
C LYS A 116 -2.58 -6.59 -5.21
N VAL A 117 -3.22 -5.65 -4.50
CA VAL A 117 -3.12 -5.49 -3.04
C VAL A 117 -3.61 -6.74 -2.30
N GLU A 118 -4.72 -7.34 -2.74
CA GLU A 118 -5.25 -8.57 -2.16
C GLU A 118 -4.25 -9.73 -2.29
N ASN A 119 -3.68 -9.90 -3.48
CA ASN A 119 -2.65 -10.93 -3.71
C ASN A 119 -1.38 -10.69 -2.88
N LEU A 120 -0.94 -9.44 -2.73
CA LEU A 120 0.19 -9.10 -1.84
C LEU A 120 -0.16 -9.36 -0.38
N THR A 121 -1.38 -9.07 0.03
CA THR A 121 -1.87 -9.32 1.40
C THR A 121 -1.89 -10.82 1.70
N HIS A 122 -2.32 -11.64 0.74
CA HIS A 122 -2.25 -13.10 0.87
C HIS A 122 -0.80 -13.59 1.04
N GLN A 123 0.15 -13.02 0.30
CA GLN A 123 1.58 -13.32 0.45
C GLN A 123 2.12 -12.91 1.83
N VAL A 124 1.77 -11.72 2.31
CA VAL A 124 2.11 -11.25 3.67
C VAL A 124 1.58 -12.23 4.72
N CYS A 125 0.31 -12.64 4.61
CA CYS A 125 -0.30 -13.61 5.52
C CYS A 125 0.40 -14.98 5.47
N SER A 126 0.76 -15.46 4.28
CA SER A 126 1.50 -16.72 4.11
C SER A 126 2.89 -16.65 4.77
N ILE A 127 3.63 -15.56 4.60
CA ILE A 127 4.95 -15.36 5.22
C ILE A 127 4.81 -15.26 6.75
N LYS A 128 3.85 -14.48 7.26
CA LYS A 128 3.56 -14.39 8.70
C LYS A 128 3.20 -15.74 9.31
N ALA A 129 2.38 -16.55 8.62
CA ALA A 129 2.02 -17.89 9.06
C ALA A 129 3.26 -18.81 9.11
N LYS A 130 4.13 -18.77 8.09
CA LYS A 130 5.40 -19.51 8.09
C LYS A 130 6.27 -19.13 9.28
N ILE A 131 6.44 -17.83 9.56
CA ILE A 131 7.18 -17.34 10.74
C ILE A 131 6.57 -17.90 12.03
N LYS A 132 5.25 -17.81 12.18
CA LYS A 132 4.54 -18.28 13.37
C LYS A 132 4.75 -19.77 13.60
N ILE A 133 4.58 -20.60 12.56
CA ILE A 133 4.77 -22.06 12.65
C ILE A 133 6.22 -22.40 13.01
N VAL A 134 7.21 -21.74 12.40
CA VAL A 134 8.63 -21.99 12.72
C VAL A 134 8.93 -21.64 14.18
N LEU A 135 8.43 -20.51 14.69
CA LEU A 135 8.59 -20.14 16.09
C LEU A 135 7.90 -21.13 17.03
N GLU A 136 6.63 -21.48 16.78
CA GLU A 136 5.88 -22.43 17.60
C GLU A 136 6.52 -23.83 17.63
N ASN A 137 6.99 -24.33 16.49
CA ASN A 137 7.72 -25.60 16.41
C ASN A 137 9.05 -25.55 17.16
N PHE A 138 9.77 -24.43 17.07
CA PHE A 138 10.98 -24.23 17.87
C PHE A 138 10.66 -24.25 19.37
N PHE A 139 9.64 -23.51 19.82
CA PHE A 139 9.26 -23.49 21.23
C PHE A 139 8.75 -24.84 21.76
N THR A 140 8.04 -25.62 20.96
CA THR A 140 7.42 -26.89 21.41
C THR A 140 8.36 -28.09 21.28
N CYS A 141 9.17 -28.18 20.21
CA CYS A 141 10.04 -29.34 19.97
C CYS A 141 11.44 -29.18 20.57
N VAL A 142 11.95 -27.95 20.72
CA VAL A 142 13.32 -27.70 21.18
C VAL A 142 13.40 -27.38 22.68
N LEU A 143 12.32 -26.87 23.28
CA LEU A 143 12.25 -26.53 24.70
C LEU A 143 11.35 -27.43 25.59
N PRO A 144 11.21 -28.76 25.38
CA PRO A 144 10.43 -29.57 26.31
C PRO A 144 11.13 -29.85 27.66
N HIS A 145 12.44 -29.58 27.81
CA HIS A 145 13.22 -30.10 28.95
C HIS A 145 13.86 -29.06 29.90
N ASP A 146 13.53 -27.77 29.81
CA ASP A 146 14.08 -26.78 30.75
C ASP A 146 13.03 -25.75 31.22
N SER A 147 12.71 -25.84 32.52
CA SER A 147 11.71 -25.06 33.25
C SER A 147 11.92 -23.54 33.16
N LYS A 148 13.14 -23.10 32.84
CA LYS A 148 13.49 -21.67 32.71
C LYS A 148 12.90 -21.02 31.47
N PHE A 149 12.68 -21.76 30.37
CA PHE A 149 12.20 -21.19 29.11
C PHE A 149 10.67 -21.11 28.99
N LYS A 150 9.93 -21.86 29.81
CA LYS A 150 8.46 -21.70 29.92
C LYS A 150 8.09 -20.26 30.27
N ASN A 151 8.75 -19.67 31.28
CA ASN A 151 8.49 -18.28 31.70
C ASN A 151 8.84 -17.24 30.63
N MET A 152 9.82 -17.52 29.77
CA MET A 152 10.19 -16.65 28.66
C MET A 152 9.20 -16.75 27.49
N ALA A 153 8.68 -17.95 27.18
CA ALA A 153 7.62 -18.15 26.20
C ALA A 153 6.31 -17.47 26.63
N TYR A 154 5.95 -17.50 27.91
CA TYR A 154 4.82 -16.71 28.43
C TYR A 154 5.11 -15.21 28.33
N GLY A 155 6.33 -14.74 28.63
CA GLY A 155 6.71 -13.34 28.49
C GLY A 155 6.62 -12.79 27.05
N TRP A 156 6.95 -13.59 26.04
CA TRP A 156 6.78 -13.22 24.62
C TRP A 156 5.33 -13.32 24.14
N ARG A 157 4.53 -14.23 24.71
CA ARG A 157 3.08 -14.31 24.47
C ARG A 157 2.32 -13.13 25.08
N ILE A 158 2.83 -12.53 26.15
CA ILE A 158 2.28 -11.32 26.80
C ILE A 158 2.84 -10.04 26.14
N LYS A 159 3.95 -10.12 25.39
CA LYS A 159 4.54 -9.03 24.60
C LYS A 159 4.25 -9.11 23.10
N THR A 160 3.14 -9.73 22.69
CA THR A 160 2.47 -9.21 21.50
C THR A 160 1.97 -7.82 21.88
N PRO A 161 2.35 -6.73 21.17
CA PRO A 161 1.74 -5.45 21.44
C PRO A 161 0.23 -5.63 21.22
N SER A 162 -0.49 -5.59 22.32
CA SER A 162 -1.93 -5.36 22.43
C SER A 162 -2.23 -3.99 21.81
N GLY A 163 -2.13 -3.95 20.49
CA GLY A 163 -2.29 -2.76 19.64
C GLY A 163 -2.41 -3.11 18.15
N LEU A 164 -2.59 -4.40 17.81
CA LEU A 164 -2.94 -4.88 16.48
C LEU A 164 -4.15 -5.84 16.55
N GLU A 165 -5.04 -5.57 17.51
CA GLU A 165 -6.43 -6.02 17.42
C GLU A 165 -7.14 -5.14 16.39
N ASP A 166 -7.70 -5.79 15.37
CA ASP A 166 -8.86 -5.37 14.59
C ASP A 166 -8.91 -3.90 14.13
N GLN A 167 -8.29 -3.63 12.98
CA GLN A 167 -8.95 -2.82 11.97
C GLN A 167 -9.42 -3.73 10.84
N HIS A 168 -10.46 -4.51 11.17
CA HIS A 168 -11.48 -4.82 10.18
C HIS A 168 -12.00 -3.47 9.67
N VAL A 169 -11.67 -3.17 8.42
CA VAL A 169 -12.29 -2.10 7.65
C VAL A 169 -13.76 -2.50 7.51
N GLU A 170 -14.62 -1.90 8.33
CA GLU A 170 -16.03 -1.80 7.97
C GLU A 170 -16.10 -1.01 6.67
N HIS A 171 -16.54 -1.69 5.62
CA HIS A 171 -17.15 -1.02 4.48
C HIS A 171 -18.35 -0.23 4.98
N TYR A 172 -18.28 1.10 4.95
CA TYR A 172 -19.34 2.02 4.49
C TYR A 172 -18.75 3.41 4.21
#